data_AF-A0A849C327-F1
#
_entry.id   AF-A0A849C327-F1
#
_cell.length_a   1.000
_cell.length_b   1.000
_cell.length_c   1.000
_cell.angle_alpha   90.00
_cell.angle_beta   90.00
_cell.angle_gamma   90.00
#
_symmetry.space_group_name_H-M   'P 1'
#
loop_
_entity.id
_entity.type
_entity.pdbx_description
1 polymer ?
#
loop_
_entity_poly.entity_id
_entity_poly.type
_entity_poly.pdbx_seq_one_letter_code
_entity_poly.pdbx_strand_id
1 'polypeptide(L)'
;MAQEYKVNYLKSVLAAVTQFQDVLKQFLELHERSEIAPGIAPAVVPKAGADVDVIANLRTELNRLAGEASEAAHIADGMLWVQGTAGQIDPIVNWRSMTEPKPIVDDTTVLDTTDYVIGRLTAMIAKVSAAEPPSIGPSSLHHVVWGAARKLWIDGHYRQAVLVACDMAEQYVRSLTDQYKEPGTSVMNNAFSPNQPRAGERRLRWPGDPNHQSVKSMIDGLVRYAPGIQLTIRNQATHNQSTEYTEQEALERLAALSLLLRWVDECDVLEFGPEDSSD
;
A
#
# COMPACT_ATOMS: atom_id res chain seq x y z
N MET A 1 13.91 -21.47 10.28
CA MET A 1 13.10 -20.85 9.22
C MET A 1 13.46 -19.37 9.19
N ALA A 2 13.81 -18.80 8.04
CA ALA A 2 14.13 -17.37 7.96
C ALA A 2 12.88 -16.55 8.33
N GLN A 3 13.01 -15.64 9.29
CA GLN A 3 11.92 -14.76 9.68
C GLN A 3 11.60 -13.82 8.52
N GLU A 4 10.33 -13.80 8.08
CA GLU A 4 9.89 -12.99 6.96
C GLU A 4 9.47 -11.60 7.47
N TYR A 5 10.24 -10.57 7.10
CA TYR A 5 10.01 -9.19 7.53
C TYR A 5 9.13 -8.44 6.53
N LYS A 6 8.17 -7.64 7.02
CA LYS A 6 7.34 -6.76 6.18
C LYS A 6 8.19 -5.64 5.57
N VAL A 7 7.92 -5.26 4.31
CA VAL A 7 8.67 -4.19 3.60
C VAL A 7 8.68 -2.88 4.39
N ASN A 8 7.53 -2.46 4.94
CA ASN A 8 7.43 -1.21 5.70
C ASN A 8 8.30 -1.20 6.96
N TYR A 9 8.43 -2.36 7.62
CA TYR A 9 9.31 -2.51 8.78
C TYR A 9 10.78 -2.42 8.38
N LEU A 10 11.19 -3.10 7.30
CA LEU A 10 12.56 -3.01 6.80
C LEU A 10 12.92 -1.56 6.39
N LYS A 11 11.97 -0.83 5.78
CA LYS A 11 12.15 0.59 5.44
C LYS A 11 12.33 1.48 6.67
N SER A 12 11.56 1.26 7.75
CA SER A 12 11.73 2.04 8.97
C SER A 12 13.08 1.78 9.64
N VAL A 13 13.53 0.52 9.66
CA VAL A 13 14.87 0.16 10.20
C VAL A 13 15.98 0.78 9.36
N LEU A 14 15.87 0.70 8.02
CA LEU A 14 16.84 1.33 7.11
C LEU A 14 16.94 2.85 7.33
N ALA A 15 15.80 3.52 7.51
CA ALA A 15 15.76 4.96 7.77
C ALA A 15 16.46 5.31 9.10
N ALA A 16 16.24 4.54 10.16
CA ALA A 16 16.88 4.75 11.46
C ALA A 16 18.41 4.61 11.37
N VAL A 17 18.92 3.57 10.72
CA VAL A 17 20.38 3.36 10.54
C VAL A 17 21.00 4.45 9.67
N THR A 18 20.31 4.88 8.61
CA THR A 18 20.80 5.94 7.72
C THR A 18 20.92 7.26 8.49
N GLN A 19 19.89 7.64 9.26
CA GLN A 19 19.94 8.83 10.11
C GLN A 19 21.03 8.73 11.17
N PHE A 20 21.17 7.56 11.82
CA PHE A 20 22.24 7.31 12.77
C PHE A 20 23.61 7.57 12.12
N GLN A 21 23.85 7.02 10.92
CA GLN A 21 25.12 7.19 10.21
C GLN A 21 25.38 8.67 9.86
N ASP A 22 24.37 9.40 9.40
CA ASP A 22 24.51 10.82 9.04
C ASP A 22 24.87 11.68 10.25
N VAL A 23 24.22 11.44 11.39
CA VAL A 23 24.54 12.14 12.65
C VAL A 23 25.90 11.70 13.17
N LEU A 24 26.28 10.42 13.00
CA LEU A 24 27.59 9.91 13.41
C LEU A 24 28.72 10.59 12.63
N LYS A 25 28.54 10.78 11.33
CA LYS A 25 29.50 11.51 10.48
C LYS A 25 29.68 12.95 10.98
N GLN A 26 28.59 13.67 11.26
CA GLN A 26 28.65 15.02 11.83
C GLN A 26 29.34 15.05 13.21
N PHE A 27 29.07 14.05 14.05
CA PHE A 27 29.75 13.91 15.34
C PHE A 27 31.26 13.70 15.15
N LEU A 28 31.65 12.81 14.24
CA LEU A 28 33.06 12.51 13.94
C LEU A 28 33.79 13.68 13.29
N GLU A 29 33.11 14.60 12.58
CA GLU A 29 33.72 15.84 12.08
C GLU A 29 34.27 16.73 13.22
N LEU A 30 33.67 16.65 14.42
CA LEU A 30 34.12 17.37 15.62
C LEU A 30 35.18 16.60 16.43
N HIS A 31 35.54 15.40 15.99
CA HIS A 31 36.50 14.52 16.67
C HIS A 31 37.72 14.23 15.80
N GLU A 32 38.81 13.85 16.44
CA GLU A 32 40.01 13.31 15.81
C GLU A 32 40.36 11.96 16.44
N ARG A 33 41.08 11.12 15.69
CA ARG A 33 41.51 9.82 16.22
C ARG A 33 42.59 10.01 17.27
N SER A 34 42.48 9.28 18.37
CA SER A 34 43.54 9.28 19.38
C SER A 34 44.75 8.50 18.86
N GLU A 35 45.92 9.14 18.84
CA GLU A 35 47.19 8.49 18.51
C GLU A 35 47.89 7.91 19.76
N ILE A 36 47.33 8.14 20.95
CA ILE A 36 47.94 7.77 22.23
C ILE A 36 47.45 6.40 22.66
N ALA A 37 48.37 5.47 22.94
CA ALA A 37 48.10 4.15 23.51
C ALA A 37 46.87 3.43 22.88
N PRO A 38 46.97 3.00 21.61
CA PRO A 38 45.87 2.36 20.88
C PRO A 38 45.22 1.21 21.66
N GLY A 39 43.88 1.18 21.72
CA GLY A 39 43.11 0.18 22.47
C GLY A 39 43.03 0.42 23.98
N ILE A 40 43.71 1.44 24.52
CA ILE A 40 43.60 1.86 25.92
C ILE A 40 42.95 3.24 26.03
N ALA A 41 43.43 4.22 25.26
CA ALA A 41 42.76 5.51 25.15
C ALA A 41 41.45 5.37 24.35
N PRO A 42 40.53 6.35 24.45
CA PRO A 42 39.39 6.46 23.52
C PRO A 42 39.86 6.38 22.06
N ALA A 43 39.06 5.75 21.19
CA ALA A 43 39.38 5.68 19.76
C ALA A 43 39.33 7.07 19.11
N VAL A 44 38.37 7.90 19.54
CA VAL A 44 38.24 9.29 19.09
C VAL A 44 38.11 10.24 20.28
N VAL A 45 38.65 11.45 20.12
CA VAL A 45 38.60 12.53 21.10
C VAL A 45 38.14 13.83 20.44
N PRO A 46 37.44 14.74 21.15
CA PRO A 46 37.05 16.03 20.59
C PRO A 46 38.27 16.82 20.11
N LYS A 47 38.16 17.46 18.93
CA LYS A 47 39.18 18.39 18.43
C LYS A 47 39.33 19.57 19.38
N ALA A 48 40.54 20.13 19.44
CA ALA A 48 40.78 21.36 20.19
C ALA A 48 39.85 22.50 19.70
N GLY A 49 39.08 23.09 20.61
CA GLY A 49 38.14 24.17 20.30
C GLY A 49 36.80 23.74 19.72
N ALA A 50 36.50 22.43 19.64
CA ALA A 50 35.17 21.97 19.27
C ALA A 50 34.12 22.40 20.30
N ASP A 51 32.92 22.74 19.81
CA ASP A 51 31.81 23.20 20.65
C ASP A 51 31.24 22.03 21.46
N VAL A 52 31.36 22.14 22.79
CA VAL A 52 30.95 21.10 23.74
C VAL A 52 29.43 20.91 23.76
N ASP A 53 28.65 21.96 23.55
CA ASP A 53 27.19 21.89 23.54
C ASP A 53 26.69 21.20 22.27
N VAL A 54 27.32 21.50 21.13
CA VAL A 54 27.04 20.80 19.86
C VAL A 54 27.36 19.30 19.97
N ILE A 55 28.52 18.95 20.55
CA ILE A 55 28.90 17.55 20.78
C ILE A 55 27.88 16.84 21.70
N ALA A 56 27.44 17.50 22.77
CA ALA A 56 26.47 16.94 23.70
C ALA A 56 25.09 16.68 23.04
N ASN A 57 24.65 17.59 22.18
CA ASN A 57 23.40 17.46 21.42
C ASN A 57 23.49 16.30 20.42
N LEU A 58 24.56 16.24 19.62
CA LEU A 58 24.79 15.14 18.66
C LEU A 58 24.88 13.79 19.37
N ARG A 59 25.56 13.72 20.51
CA ARG A 59 25.62 12.50 21.32
C ARG A 59 24.25 12.06 21.84
N THR A 60 23.40 13.01 22.25
CA THR A 60 22.03 12.70 22.71
C THR A 60 21.23 12.09 21.56
N GLU A 61 21.32 12.70 20.38
CA GLU A 61 20.65 12.22 19.19
C GLU A 61 21.17 10.86 18.72
N LEU A 62 22.48 10.63 18.74
CA LEU A 62 23.08 9.32 18.45
C LEU A 62 22.58 8.22 19.38
N ASN A 63 22.42 8.50 20.68
CA ASN A 63 21.88 7.51 21.61
C ASN A 63 20.42 7.14 21.29
N ARG A 64 19.61 8.14 20.91
CA ARG A 64 18.21 7.91 20.49
C ARG A 64 18.17 7.06 19.22
N LEU A 65 18.91 7.47 18.19
CA LEU A 65 18.95 6.80 16.89
C LEU A 65 19.55 5.39 16.97
N ALA A 66 20.57 5.16 17.81
CA ALA A 66 21.10 3.83 18.06
C ALA A 66 20.06 2.89 18.70
N GLY A 67 19.21 3.42 19.58
CA GLY A 67 18.08 2.67 20.14
C GLY A 67 17.03 2.33 19.09
N GLU A 68 16.72 3.26 18.19
CA GLU A 68 15.78 3.02 17.07
C GLU A 68 16.34 2.04 16.04
N ALA A 69 17.66 2.01 15.88
CA ALA A 69 18.39 1.13 14.98
C ALA A 69 18.82 -0.20 15.63
N SER A 70 18.42 -0.51 16.87
CA SER A 70 18.99 -1.63 17.65
C SER A 70 18.77 -3.02 17.05
N GLU A 71 17.76 -3.18 16.20
CA GLU A 71 17.49 -4.45 15.52
C GLU A 71 18.25 -4.57 14.20
N ALA A 72 18.84 -3.49 13.70
CA ALA A 72 19.33 -3.43 12.34
C ALA A 72 20.52 -4.36 12.10
N ALA A 73 21.50 -4.38 13.01
CA ALA A 73 22.64 -5.28 12.91
C ALA A 73 22.21 -6.74 13.02
N HIS A 74 21.22 -7.06 13.85
CA HIS A 74 20.71 -8.43 13.95
C HIS A 74 19.97 -8.85 12.66
N ILE A 75 19.07 -8.01 12.13
CA ILE A 75 18.31 -8.29 10.89
C ILE A 75 19.24 -8.45 9.68
N ALA A 76 20.29 -7.65 9.61
CA ALA A 76 21.20 -7.60 8.48
C ALA A 76 22.40 -8.54 8.58
N ASP A 77 22.52 -9.32 9.66
CA ASP A 77 23.70 -10.15 9.99
C ASP A 77 24.99 -9.33 10.17
N GLY A 78 24.88 -8.13 10.75
CA GLY A 78 25.98 -7.19 11.05
C GLY A 78 26.54 -7.28 12.48
N MET A 79 26.12 -8.26 13.27
CA MET A 79 26.62 -8.48 14.64
C MET A 79 28.09 -8.96 14.61
N LEU A 80 28.95 -8.39 15.45
CA LEU A 80 30.39 -8.68 15.45
C LEU A 80 30.86 -9.42 16.70
N TRP A 81 31.85 -10.31 16.53
CA TRP A 81 32.61 -10.87 17.65
C TRP A 81 33.79 -9.98 17.97
N VAL A 82 33.85 -9.47 19.21
CA VAL A 82 34.95 -8.63 19.70
C VAL A 82 35.69 -9.38 20.80
N GLN A 83 37.02 -9.28 20.80
CA GLN A 83 37.84 -9.91 21.83
C GLN A 83 37.52 -9.29 23.21
N GLY A 84 37.25 -10.15 24.21
CA GLY A 84 36.98 -9.71 25.57
C GLY A 84 35.49 -9.48 25.90
N THR A 85 34.59 -9.64 24.93
CA THR A 85 33.14 -9.67 25.18
C THR A 85 32.64 -11.10 25.35
N ALA A 86 31.54 -11.29 26.10
CA ALA A 86 30.95 -12.61 26.35
C ALA A 86 30.13 -13.16 25.17
N GLY A 87 30.01 -12.40 24.08
CA GLY A 87 29.13 -12.69 22.95
C GLY A 87 29.35 -11.73 21.79
N GLN A 88 28.54 -11.91 20.74
CA GLN A 88 28.44 -10.92 19.67
C GLN A 88 27.89 -9.61 20.23
N ILE A 89 28.38 -8.51 19.68
CA ILE A 89 27.93 -7.15 19.99
C ILE A 89 27.36 -6.50 18.75
N ASP A 90 26.48 -5.52 18.96
CA ASP A 90 26.00 -4.60 17.94
C ASP A 90 26.87 -3.33 17.95
N PRO A 91 27.69 -3.08 16.92
CA PRO A 91 28.51 -1.86 16.84
C PRO A 91 27.69 -0.56 16.86
N ILE A 92 26.47 -0.55 16.32
CA ILE A 92 25.59 0.62 16.29
C ILE A 92 25.14 0.97 17.70
N VAL A 93 24.69 -0.03 18.48
CA VAL A 93 24.27 0.19 19.87
C VAL A 93 25.45 0.49 20.79
N ASN A 94 26.63 -0.07 20.50
CA ASN A 94 27.84 0.10 21.30
C ASN A 94 28.74 1.26 20.85
N TRP A 95 28.25 2.12 19.96
CA TRP A 95 29.00 3.22 19.34
C TRP A 95 29.75 4.07 20.36
N ARG A 96 29.10 4.36 21.50
CA ARG A 96 29.64 5.27 22.53
C ARG A 96 30.98 4.80 23.09
N SER A 97 31.25 3.51 23.07
CA SER A 97 32.53 2.96 23.54
C SER A 97 33.74 3.54 22.82
N MET A 98 33.60 4.00 21.57
CA MET A 98 34.69 4.64 20.81
C MET A 98 35.17 5.95 21.45
N THR A 99 34.37 6.55 22.33
CA THR A 99 34.69 7.80 23.07
C THR A 99 35.17 7.53 24.50
N GLU A 100 35.22 6.27 24.92
CA GLU A 100 35.55 5.85 26.29
C GLU A 100 36.87 5.08 26.32
N PRO A 101 37.61 5.06 27.45
CA PRO A 101 38.81 4.26 27.59
C PRO A 101 38.52 2.77 27.38
N LYS A 102 39.47 2.05 26.77
CA LYS A 102 39.32 0.64 26.34
C LYS A 102 38.10 0.44 25.44
N PRO A 103 38.04 1.12 24.28
CA PRO A 103 36.92 1.01 23.36
C PRO A 103 36.74 -0.44 22.90
N ILE A 104 35.49 -0.88 22.76
CA ILE A 104 35.16 -2.20 22.17
C ILE A 104 34.87 -2.10 20.67
N VAL A 105 34.54 -0.90 20.18
CA VAL A 105 34.46 -0.56 18.75
C VAL A 105 35.14 0.78 18.51
N ASP A 106 35.69 0.95 17.31
CA ASP A 106 36.22 2.23 16.83
C ASP A 106 35.28 2.86 15.79
N ASP A 107 35.60 4.08 15.36
CA ASP A 107 34.83 4.84 14.37
C ASP A 107 34.67 4.08 13.04
N THR A 108 35.74 3.41 12.60
CA THR A 108 35.73 2.64 11.35
C THR A 108 34.78 1.46 11.45
N THR A 109 34.84 0.71 12.55
CA THR A 109 33.99 -0.46 12.80
C THR A 109 32.51 -0.08 12.80
N VAL A 110 32.16 1.03 13.47
CA VAL A 110 30.76 1.50 13.51
C VAL A 110 30.31 1.94 12.11
N LEU A 111 31.12 2.73 11.38
CA LEU A 111 30.79 3.18 10.03
C LEU A 111 30.66 2.03 9.03
N ASP A 112 31.63 1.12 8.99
CA ASP A 112 31.61 -0.05 8.11
C ASP A 112 30.40 -0.94 8.40
N THR A 113 30.04 -1.09 9.69
CA THR A 113 28.83 -1.83 10.08
C THR A 113 27.57 -1.13 9.57
N THR A 114 27.46 0.20 9.73
CA THR A 114 26.30 0.94 9.21
C THR A 114 26.18 0.82 7.69
N ASP A 115 27.28 0.93 6.94
CA ASP A 115 27.29 0.76 5.48
C ASP A 115 26.85 -0.65 5.07
N TYR A 116 27.40 -1.67 5.73
CA TYR A 116 27.02 -3.06 5.50
C TYR A 116 25.53 -3.30 5.78
N VAL A 117 25.03 -2.83 6.92
CA VAL A 117 23.63 -2.96 7.35
C VAL A 117 22.69 -2.24 6.37
N ILE A 118 23.02 -1.02 5.95
CA ILE A 118 22.26 -0.26 4.95
C ILE A 118 22.17 -1.04 3.63
N GLY A 119 23.29 -1.58 3.15
CA GLY A 119 23.33 -2.39 1.92
C GLY A 119 22.49 -3.65 2.01
N ARG A 120 22.58 -4.38 3.14
CA ARG A 120 21.81 -5.61 3.40
C ARG A 120 20.31 -5.33 3.48
N LEU A 121 19.89 -4.33 4.25
CA LEU A 121 18.49 -3.93 4.35
C LEU A 121 17.92 -3.50 3.00
N THR A 122 18.70 -2.75 2.20
CA THR A 122 18.33 -2.36 0.84
C THR A 122 18.09 -3.58 -0.05
N ALA A 123 18.99 -4.57 -0.01
CA ALA A 123 18.84 -5.81 -0.77
C ALA A 123 17.64 -6.65 -0.31
N MET A 124 17.38 -6.71 1.01
CA MET A 124 16.21 -7.38 1.56
C MET A 124 14.91 -6.71 1.12
N ILE A 125 14.83 -5.38 1.16
CA ILE A 125 13.67 -4.62 0.67
C ILE A 125 13.43 -4.93 -0.80
N ALA A 126 14.46 -4.86 -1.65
CA ALA A 126 14.33 -5.16 -3.07
C ALA A 126 13.80 -6.59 -3.31
N LYS A 127 14.29 -7.56 -2.55
CA LYS A 127 13.83 -8.96 -2.63
C LYS A 127 12.36 -9.11 -2.22
N VAL A 128 11.95 -8.53 -1.10
CA VAL A 128 10.57 -8.65 -0.62
C VAL A 128 9.62 -7.87 -1.54
N SER A 129 9.98 -6.67 -1.97
CA SER A 129 9.17 -5.88 -2.90
C SER A 129 9.03 -6.52 -4.28
N ALA A 130 10.01 -7.29 -4.75
CA ALA A 130 9.89 -8.06 -5.99
C ALA A 130 8.97 -9.30 -5.84
N ALA A 131 8.79 -9.79 -4.61
CA ALA A 131 7.91 -10.92 -4.30
C ALA A 131 6.47 -10.47 -3.96
N GLU A 132 6.27 -9.21 -3.58
CA GLU A 132 4.93 -8.65 -3.38
C GLU A 132 4.21 -8.54 -4.74
N PRO A 133 2.96 -9.02 -4.87
CA PRO A 133 2.17 -8.78 -6.07
C PRO A 133 2.06 -7.27 -6.29
N PRO A 134 2.07 -6.78 -7.55
CA PRO A 134 1.96 -5.36 -7.84
C PRO A 134 0.74 -4.78 -7.13
N SER A 135 0.91 -3.65 -6.45
CA SER A 135 -0.20 -2.98 -5.78
C SER A 135 -1.17 -2.46 -6.84
N ILE A 136 -2.23 -3.23 -7.12
CA ILE A 136 -3.35 -2.78 -7.95
C ILE A 136 -4.21 -1.88 -7.05
N GLY A 137 -4.08 -0.57 -7.21
CA GLY A 137 -4.83 0.42 -6.43
C GLY A 137 -6.18 0.80 -7.04
N PRO A 138 -6.95 1.67 -6.35
CA PRO A 138 -8.24 2.17 -6.83
C PRO A 138 -8.18 2.83 -8.21
N SER A 139 -7.03 3.36 -8.60
CA SER A 139 -6.80 3.98 -9.91
C SER A 139 -6.91 3.01 -11.10
N SER A 140 -6.84 1.71 -10.86
CA SER A 140 -7.00 0.67 -11.87
C SER A 140 -8.45 0.19 -12.02
N LEU A 141 -9.38 0.72 -11.23
CA LEU A 141 -10.81 0.41 -11.33
C LEU A 141 -11.41 1.00 -12.62
N HIS A 142 -12.61 0.53 -12.97
CA HIS A 142 -13.35 1.04 -14.12
C HIS A 142 -13.48 2.56 -14.08
N HIS A 143 -13.25 3.23 -15.21
CA HIS A 143 -13.09 4.68 -15.27
C HIS A 143 -14.33 5.46 -14.76
N VAL A 144 -15.55 4.97 -15.01
CA VAL A 144 -16.79 5.57 -14.47
C VAL A 144 -16.83 5.48 -12.93
N VAL A 145 -16.43 4.34 -12.36
CA VAL A 145 -16.43 4.11 -10.90
C VAL A 145 -15.37 4.98 -10.25
N TRP A 146 -14.13 4.90 -10.73
CA TRP A 146 -13.03 5.65 -10.13
C TRP A 146 -13.18 7.15 -10.37
N GLY A 147 -13.61 7.57 -11.56
CA GLY A 147 -13.84 8.98 -11.88
C GLY A 147 -14.83 9.64 -10.92
N ALA A 148 -15.88 8.92 -10.53
CA ALA A 148 -16.85 9.38 -9.53
C ALA A 148 -16.28 9.42 -8.10
N ALA A 149 -15.61 8.34 -7.69
CA ALA A 149 -15.14 8.15 -6.33
C ALA A 149 -13.88 8.97 -5.96
N ARG A 150 -13.02 9.26 -6.94
CA ARG A 150 -11.63 9.68 -6.74
C ARG A 150 -11.46 10.85 -5.78
N LYS A 151 -12.24 11.92 -5.94
CA LYS A 151 -12.09 13.12 -5.09
C LYS A 151 -12.37 12.81 -3.63
N LEU A 152 -13.52 12.19 -3.36
CA LEU A 152 -13.94 11.81 -2.02
C LEU A 152 -13.01 10.76 -1.40
N TRP A 153 -12.47 9.85 -2.21
CA TRP A 153 -11.49 8.88 -1.76
C TRP A 153 -10.21 9.54 -1.23
N ILE A 154 -9.66 10.48 -2.00
CA ILE A 154 -8.43 11.23 -1.61
C ILE A 154 -8.68 12.02 -0.32
N ASP A 155 -9.89 12.55 -0.15
CA ASP A 155 -10.29 13.31 1.04
C ASP A 155 -10.64 12.39 2.25
N GLY A 156 -10.57 11.07 2.10
CA GLY A 156 -10.86 10.09 3.16
C GLY A 156 -12.35 9.82 3.41
N HIS A 157 -13.24 10.30 2.55
CA HIS A 157 -14.70 10.13 2.64
C HIS A 157 -15.16 8.85 1.92
N TYR A 158 -14.71 7.70 2.40
CA TYR A 158 -14.81 6.42 1.69
C TYR A 158 -16.25 5.94 1.44
N ARG A 159 -17.14 6.01 2.42
CA ARG A 159 -18.57 5.67 2.28
C ARG A 159 -19.24 6.54 1.24
N GLN A 160 -18.95 7.84 1.25
CA GLN A 160 -19.52 8.77 0.29
C GLN A 160 -18.95 8.52 -1.11
N ALA A 161 -17.66 8.19 -1.22
CA ALA A 161 -17.02 7.79 -2.48
C ALA A 161 -17.71 6.56 -3.11
N VAL A 162 -18.04 5.55 -2.29
CA VAL A 162 -18.83 4.38 -2.72
C VAL A 162 -20.23 4.80 -3.17
N LEU A 163 -20.91 5.67 -2.42
CA LEU A 163 -22.27 6.09 -2.75
C LEU A 163 -22.34 6.80 -4.11
N VAL A 164 -21.45 7.77 -4.35
CA VAL A 164 -21.43 8.47 -5.65
C VAL A 164 -21.03 7.54 -6.80
N ALA A 165 -20.19 6.54 -6.55
CA ALA A 165 -19.85 5.55 -7.56
C ALA A 165 -21.04 4.65 -7.91
N CYS A 166 -21.87 4.25 -6.93
CA CYS A 166 -23.11 3.53 -7.19
C CYS A 166 -24.07 4.34 -8.07
N ASP A 167 -24.25 5.63 -7.76
CA ASP A 167 -25.13 6.51 -8.53
C ASP A 167 -24.62 6.70 -9.97
N MET A 168 -23.31 6.87 -10.15
CA MET A 168 -22.71 7.00 -11.48
C MET A 168 -22.74 5.69 -12.28
N ALA A 169 -22.56 4.54 -11.63
CA ALA A 169 -22.71 3.24 -12.29
C ALA A 169 -24.15 3.01 -12.76
N GLU A 170 -25.13 3.41 -11.97
CA GLU A 170 -26.54 3.35 -12.37
C GLU A 170 -26.83 4.27 -13.57
N GLN A 171 -26.36 5.52 -13.52
CA GLN A 171 -26.52 6.46 -14.63
C GLN A 171 -25.87 5.97 -15.93
N TYR A 172 -24.71 5.33 -15.83
CA TYR A 172 -24.05 4.74 -16.98
C TYR A 172 -24.92 3.65 -17.63
N VAL A 173 -25.48 2.71 -16.84
CA VAL A 173 -26.40 1.69 -17.37
C VAL A 173 -27.68 2.32 -17.94
N ARG A 174 -28.22 3.37 -17.31
CA ARG A 174 -29.38 4.12 -17.86
C ARG A 174 -29.07 4.69 -19.23
N SER A 175 -27.86 5.23 -19.41
CA SER A 175 -27.45 5.83 -20.68
C SER A 175 -27.37 4.85 -21.84
N LEU A 176 -27.09 3.57 -21.54
CA LEU A 176 -27.05 2.49 -22.52
C LEU A 176 -28.43 1.88 -22.81
N THR A 177 -29.35 1.97 -21.85
CA THR A 177 -30.65 1.25 -21.90
C THR A 177 -31.86 2.14 -22.16
N ASP A 178 -31.67 3.46 -22.18
CA ASP A 178 -32.72 4.49 -22.27
C ASP A 178 -33.77 4.47 -21.14
N GLN A 179 -33.42 3.87 -19.99
CA GLN A 179 -34.34 3.70 -18.86
C GLN A 179 -34.24 4.84 -17.85
N TYR A 180 -34.45 6.08 -18.26
CA TYR A 180 -34.29 7.24 -17.38
C TYR A 180 -35.43 7.44 -16.37
N LYS A 181 -36.60 6.83 -16.59
CA LYS A 181 -37.81 7.03 -15.77
C LYS A 181 -37.99 6.01 -14.64
N GLU A 182 -37.20 4.94 -14.64
CA GLU A 182 -37.33 3.82 -13.70
C GLU A 182 -36.56 4.07 -12.38
N PRO A 183 -36.95 3.49 -11.23
CA PRO A 183 -36.12 3.46 -10.03
C PRO A 183 -34.81 2.67 -10.22
N GLY A 184 -33.76 2.94 -9.43
CA GLY A 184 -32.41 2.39 -9.67
C GLY A 184 -32.29 0.86 -9.71
N THR A 185 -32.88 0.15 -8.76
CA THR A 185 -32.92 -1.33 -8.80
C THR A 185 -33.73 -1.84 -9.99
N SER A 186 -34.79 -1.13 -10.37
CA SER A 186 -35.60 -1.46 -11.55
C SER A 186 -34.78 -1.31 -12.83
N VAL A 187 -33.89 -0.32 -12.93
CA VAL A 187 -32.97 -0.18 -14.06
C VAL A 187 -32.11 -1.41 -14.22
N MET A 188 -31.46 -1.89 -13.15
CA MET A 188 -30.58 -3.06 -13.27
C MET A 188 -31.36 -4.32 -13.65
N ASN A 189 -32.54 -4.53 -13.03
CA ASN A 189 -33.42 -5.65 -13.37
C ASN A 189 -33.88 -5.61 -14.82
N ASN A 190 -34.30 -4.44 -15.29
CA ASN A 190 -34.80 -4.25 -16.64
C ASN A 190 -33.67 -4.30 -17.66
N ALA A 191 -32.51 -3.67 -17.40
CA ALA A 191 -31.34 -3.68 -18.27
C ALA A 191 -30.92 -5.11 -18.65
N PHE A 192 -30.83 -6.01 -17.65
CA PHE A 192 -30.41 -7.39 -17.87
C PHE A 192 -31.55 -8.38 -18.04
N SER A 193 -32.82 -7.93 -18.00
CA SER A 193 -33.99 -8.82 -18.11
C SER A 193 -33.89 -9.75 -19.31
N PRO A 194 -34.13 -11.06 -19.19
CA PRO A 194 -34.02 -12.01 -20.29
C PRO A 194 -35.11 -11.80 -21.37
N ASN A 195 -36.18 -11.09 -21.04
CA ASN A 195 -37.26 -10.79 -21.97
C ASN A 195 -36.79 -9.88 -23.11
N GLN A 196 -37.40 -10.01 -24.29
CA GLN A 196 -37.12 -9.12 -25.43
C GLN A 196 -37.35 -7.65 -25.04
N PRO A 197 -36.58 -6.71 -25.63
CA PRO A 197 -36.83 -5.28 -25.45
C PRO A 197 -38.26 -4.92 -25.87
N ARG A 198 -38.90 -3.97 -25.19
CA ARG A 198 -40.20 -3.40 -25.60
C ARG A 198 -39.96 -2.12 -26.41
N ALA A 199 -40.97 -1.64 -27.13
CA ALA A 199 -40.88 -0.38 -27.86
C ALA A 199 -40.38 0.77 -26.96
N GLY A 200 -39.28 1.41 -27.36
CA GLY A 200 -38.63 2.49 -26.60
C GLY A 200 -37.75 2.04 -25.43
N GLU A 201 -37.50 0.74 -25.27
CA GLU A 201 -36.57 0.18 -24.28
C GLU A 201 -35.41 -0.53 -24.97
N ARG A 202 -34.24 -0.49 -24.34
CA ARG A 202 -33.08 -1.29 -24.71
C ARG A 202 -32.70 -2.25 -23.59
N ARG A 203 -32.05 -3.35 -23.95
CA ARG A 203 -31.56 -4.39 -23.04
C ARG A 203 -30.08 -4.65 -23.28
N LEU A 204 -29.37 -4.98 -22.21
CA LEU A 204 -28.01 -5.47 -22.28
C LEU A 204 -28.03 -6.99 -22.42
N ARG A 205 -27.19 -7.51 -23.32
CA ARG A 205 -26.97 -8.95 -23.50
C ARG A 205 -25.50 -9.27 -23.49
N TRP A 206 -25.16 -10.33 -22.76
CA TRP A 206 -23.83 -10.90 -22.88
C TRP A 206 -23.63 -11.44 -24.30
N PRO A 207 -22.51 -11.11 -24.98
CA PRO A 207 -22.29 -11.51 -26.36
C PRO A 207 -22.07 -13.02 -26.49
N GLY A 208 -22.39 -13.54 -27.68
CA GLY A 208 -22.18 -14.95 -28.06
C GLY A 208 -23.46 -15.74 -28.26
N ASP A 209 -23.32 -17.05 -28.52
CA ASP A 209 -24.45 -17.96 -28.74
C ASP A 209 -25.26 -18.15 -27.45
N PRO A 210 -26.55 -17.75 -27.40
CA PRO A 210 -27.41 -17.91 -26.24
C PRO A 210 -27.62 -19.37 -25.83
N ASN A 211 -27.36 -20.34 -26.71
CA ASN A 211 -27.44 -21.77 -26.39
C ASN A 211 -26.20 -22.31 -25.69
N HIS A 212 -25.05 -21.62 -25.80
CA HIS A 212 -23.80 -22.03 -25.19
C HIS A 212 -23.84 -21.87 -23.66
N GLN A 213 -23.43 -22.91 -22.93
CA GLN A 213 -23.58 -22.98 -21.47
C GLN A 213 -22.90 -21.81 -20.74
N SER A 214 -21.70 -21.40 -21.15
CA SER A 214 -20.99 -20.27 -20.53
C SER A 214 -21.71 -18.94 -20.70
N VAL A 215 -22.36 -18.71 -21.86
CA VAL A 215 -23.14 -17.49 -22.14
C VAL A 215 -24.39 -17.47 -21.28
N LYS A 216 -25.12 -18.60 -21.20
CA LYS A 216 -26.27 -18.75 -20.29
C LYS A 216 -25.91 -18.43 -18.84
N SER A 217 -24.81 -19.00 -18.35
CA SER A 217 -24.34 -18.76 -16.98
C SER A 217 -24.01 -17.29 -16.72
N MET A 218 -23.40 -16.60 -17.68
CA MET A 218 -23.11 -15.16 -17.56
C MET A 218 -24.39 -14.33 -17.52
N ILE A 219 -25.36 -14.59 -18.42
CA ILE A 219 -26.66 -13.90 -18.44
C ILE A 219 -27.38 -14.10 -17.10
N ASP A 220 -27.52 -15.35 -16.66
CA ASP A 220 -28.18 -15.69 -15.39
C ASP A 220 -27.47 -15.06 -14.17
N GLY A 221 -26.14 -14.96 -14.24
CA GLY A 221 -25.31 -14.32 -13.22
C GLY A 221 -25.56 -12.81 -13.16
N LEU A 222 -25.50 -12.12 -14.30
CA LEU A 222 -25.68 -10.66 -14.38
C LEU A 222 -27.06 -10.20 -13.92
N VAL A 223 -28.11 -10.96 -14.26
CA VAL A 223 -29.50 -10.72 -13.79
C VAL A 223 -29.61 -10.70 -12.27
N ARG A 224 -28.75 -11.45 -11.55
CA ARG A 224 -28.74 -11.51 -10.08
C ARG A 224 -27.73 -10.56 -9.47
N TYR A 225 -26.56 -10.45 -10.08
CA TYR A 225 -25.42 -9.68 -9.57
C TYR A 225 -25.69 -8.17 -9.62
N ALA A 226 -26.18 -7.64 -10.74
CA ALA A 226 -26.36 -6.19 -10.90
C ALA A 226 -27.40 -5.60 -9.93
N PRO A 227 -28.60 -6.19 -9.74
CA PRO A 227 -29.54 -5.74 -8.72
C PRO A 227 -29.01 -6.01 -7.30
N GLY A 228 -28.31 -7.12 -7.10
CA GLY A 228 -27.70 -7.48 -5.81
C GLY A 228 -26.69 -6.43 -5.33
N ILE A 229 -25.83 -5.93 -6.22
CA ILE A 229 -24.92 -4.82 -5.93
C ILE A 229 -25.68 -3.58 -5.48
N GLN A 230 -26.73 -3.18 -6.20
CA GLN A 230 -27.51 -2.00 -5.83
C GLN A 230 -28.16 -2.16 -4.45
N LEU A 231 -28.75 -3.32 -4.18
CA LEU A 231 -29.42 -3.59 -2.91
C LEU A 231 -28.48 -3.72 -1.72
N THR A 232 -27.25 -4.22 -1.92
CA THR A 232 -26.31 -4.51 -0.83
C THR A 232 -25.28 -3.40 -0.60
N ILE A 233 -24.84 -2.72 -1.66
CA ILE A 233 -23.80 -1.69 -1.55
C ILE A 233 -24.44 -0.31 -1.41
N ARG A 234 -25.29 0.10 -2.36
CA ARG A 234 -25.89 1.44 -2.36
C ARG A 234 -26.79 1.67 -1.14
N ASN A 235 -27.66 0.71 -0.81
CA ASN A 235 -28.54 0.84 0.35
C ASN A 235 -27.77 0.94 1.67
N GLN A 236 -26.72 0.12 1.85
CA GLN A 236 -25.89 0.18 3.05
C GLN A 236 -25.11 1.49 3.15
N ALA A 237 -24.59 1.99 2.02
CA ALA A 237 -23.94 3.30 1.98
C ALA A 237 -24.91 4.45 2.28
N THR A 238 -26.19 4.31 1.90
CA THR A 238 -27.23 5.32 2.11
C THR A 238 -27.77 5.35 3.53
N HIS A 239 -28.01 4.18 4.13
CA HIS A 239 -28.68 4.07 5.44
C HIS A 239 -27.73 4.05 6.63
N ASN A 240 -26.46 3.65 6.46
CA ASN A 240 -25.50 3.58 7.55
C ASN A 240 -24.65 4.87 7.66
N GLN A 241 -25.31 6.02 7.83
CA GLN A 241 -24.67 7.35 7.75
C GLN A 241 -23.75 7.67 8.92
N SER A 242 -23.91 7.00 10.07
CA SER A 242 -23.15 7.24 11.30
C SER A 242 -21.76 6.59 11.31
N THR A 243 -21.47 5.69 10.37
CA THR A 243 -20.24 4.88 10.38
C THR A 243 -19.51 5.04 9.05
N GLU A 244 -18.28 5.54 9.10
CA GLU A 244 -17.39 5.62 7.93
C GLU A 244 -16.80 4.24 7.63
N TYR A 245 -16.54 3.95 6.35
CA TYR A 245 -15.88 2.72 5.94
C TYR A 245 -14.38 2.81 6.15
N THR A 246 -13.75 1.67 6.45
CA THR A 246 -12.31 1.55 6.25
C THR A 246 -11.97 1.62 4.75
N GLU A 247 -10.72 1.97 4.44
CA GLU A 247 -10.23 2.04 3.06
C GLU A 247 -10.44 0.69 2.33
N GLN A 248 -10.16 -0.43 3.00
CA GLN A 248 -10.32 -1.77 2.45
C GLN A 248 -11.79 -2.10 2.16
N GLU A 249 -12.71 -1.82 3.09
CA GLU A 249 -14.14 -2.06 2.90
C GLU A 249 -14.71 -1.27 1.72
N ALA A 250 -14.26 -0.02 1.55
CA ALA A 250 -14.67 0.79 0.42
C ALA A 250 -14.06 0.30 -0.90
N LEU A 251 -12.79 -0.13 -0.88
CA LEU A 251 -12.11 -0.70 -2.06
C LEU A 251 -12.87 -1.92 -2.60
N GLU A 252 -13.27 -2.85 -1.72
CA GLU A 252 -14.01 -4.05 -2.11
C GLU A 252 -15.35 -3.73 -2.78
N ARG A 253 -16.06 -2.72 -2.26
CA ARG A 253 -17.33 -2.24 -2.83
C ARG A 253 -17.14 -1.57 -4.19
N LEU A 254 -16.13 -0.71 -4.31
CA LEU A 254 -15.76 -0.09 -5.60
C LEU A 254 -15.28 -1.14 -6.61
N ALA A 255 -14.57 -2.18 -6.17
CA ALA A 255 -14.12 -3.28 -7.01
C ALA A 255 -15.31 -4.09 -7.57
N ALA A 256 -16.31 -4.39 -6.75
CA ALA A 256 -17.54 -5.05 -7.20
C ALA A 256 -18.28 -4.23 -8.28
N LEU A 257 -18.45 -2.91 -8.05
CA LEU A 257 -19.02 -1.99 -9.04
C LEU A 257 -18.18 -1.93 -10.33
N SER A 258 -16.86 -1.87 -10.18
CA SER A 258 -15.93 -1.83 -11.30
C SER A 258 -16.02 -3.10 -12.15
N LEU A 259 -16.13 -4.27 -11.53
CA LEU A 259 -16.29 -5.53 -12.24
C LEU A 259 -17.62 -5.56 -13.01
N LEU A 260 -18.72 -5.12 -12.39
CA LEU A 260 -20.01 -5.00 -13.07
C LEU A 260 -19.90 -4.10 -14.32
N LEU A 261 -19.30 -2.92 -14.20
CA LEU A 261 -19.23 -2.01 -15.35
C LEU A 261 -18.32 -2.52 -16.48
N ARG A 262 -17.26 -3.28 -16.16
CA ARG A 262 -16.46 -3.97 -17.19
C ARG A 262 -17.30 -5.00 -17.95
N TRP A 263 -18.16 -5.75 -17.26
CA TRP A 263 -19.09 -6.65 -17.93
C TRP A 263 -20.19 -5.92 -18.71
N VAL A 264 -20.64 -4.75 -18.25
CA VAL A 264 -21.57 -3.89 -19.00
C VAL A 264 -20.94 -3.45 -20.32
N ASP A 265 -19.67 -3.03 -20.31
CA ASP A 265 -18.94 -2.62 -21.52
C ASP A 265 -18.78 -3.76 -22.55
N GLU A 266 -18.77 -5.01 -22.08
CA GLU A 266 -18.73 -6.19 -22.95
C GLU A 266 -20.11 -6.57 -23.52
N CYS A 267 -21.21 -6.03 -23.00
CA CYS A 267 -22.56 -6.41 -23.43
C CYS A 267 -22.98 -5.74 -24.74
N ASP A 268 -23.69 -6.48 -25.57
CA ASP A 268 -24.43 -5.95 -26.71
C ASP A 268 -25.69 -5.22 -26.25
N VAL A 269 -25.99 -4.09 -26.90
CA VAL A 269 -27.23 -3.34 -26.68
C VAL A 269 -28.28 -3.83 -27.67
N LEU A 270 -29.27 -4.58 -27.17
CA LEU A 270 -30.42 -5.00 -27.96
C LEU A 270 -31.53 -3.95 -27.95
N GLU A 271 -31.99 -3.60 -29.15
CA GLU A 271 -33.13 -2.71 -29.37
C GLU A 271 -34.39 -3.50 -29.69
N PHE A 272 -35.55 -2.84 -29.56
CA PHE A 272 -36.81 -3.38 -30.06
C PHE A 272 -36.79 -3.41 -31.60
N GLY A 273 -36.71 -4.61 -32.17
CA GLY A 273 -36.98 -4.84 -33.60
C GLY A 273 -38.42 -5.34 -33.79
N PRO A 274 -39.08 -5.04 -34.93
CA PRO A 274 -40.30 -5.75 -35.31
C PRO A 274 -39.96 -7.25 -35.41
N GLU A 275 -40.82 -8.11 -34.88
CA GLU A 275 -40.69 -9.56 -35.08
C GLU A 275 -40.53 -9.82 -36.58
N ASP A 276 -39.45 -10.48 -37.00
CA ASP A 276 -39.41 -11.11 -38.31
C ASP A 276 -40.55 -12.13 -38.33
N SER A 277 -41.65 -11.75 -38.96
CA SER A 277 -42.72 -12.64 -39.38
C SER A 277 -42.14 -13.56 -40.46
N SER A 278 -41.43 -14.59 -40.06
CA SER A 278 -41.12 -15.72 -40.93
C SER A 278 -42.31 -16.67 -40.90
N ASP A 279 -43.17 -16.52 -41.91
CA ASP A 279 -44.05 -17.57 -42.47
C ASP A 279 -43.26 -18.85 -42.81
#